data_AF-A0A8S4QJZ9-F1
#
_entry.id   AF-A0A8S4QJZ9-F1
#
_cell.length_a   1.000
_cell.length_b   1.000
_cell.length_c   1.000
_cell.angle_alpha   90.00
_cell.angle_beta   90.00
_cell.angle_gamma   90.00
#
_symmetry.space_group_name_H-M   'P 1'
#
loop_
_entity.id
_entity.type
_entity.pdbx_description
1 polymer ?
#
loop_
_entity_poly.entity_id
_entity_poly.type
_entity_poly.pdbx_seq_one_letter_code
_entity_poly.pdbx_strand_id
1 'polypeptide(L)'
;ILLYVDGMHGVMNHKRCIQWMYSLIASRFRHVVKTALKLLLVFVEYTDKNCLLLIEAIAIVDNSNGRPFWFNVMKILQDVDASDTELLIYATTLINRCLNSLPERDMYYDHVDSLQEQGIDDIVRLYMSKQGTDLDLLRQLQIFEAVLLYEDGDESGTALK
;
A
#
# COMPACT_ATOMS: atom_id res chain seq x y z
N ILE A 1 -3.79 -1.71 -21.45
CA ILE A 1 -4.35 -3.05 -21.12
C ILE A 1 -5.25 -2.96 -19.90
N LEU A 2 -4.75 -2.53 -18.73
CA LEU A 2 -5.57 -2.38 -17.51
C LEU A 2 -6.76 -1.41 -17.62
N LEU A 3 -6.72 -0.47 -18.57
CA LEU A 3 -7.84 0.44 -18.86
C LEU A 3 -9.00 -0.20 -19.63
N TYR A 4 -8.80 -1.42 -20.16
CA TYR A 4 -9.84 -2.17 -20.87
C TYR A 4 -10.31 -3.32 -19.97
N VAL A 5 -11.63 -3.54 -19.92
CA VAL A 5 -12.25 -4.57 -19.07
C VAL A 5 -11.63 -5.95 -19.31
N ASP A 6 -11.47 -6.36 -20.57
CA ASP A 6 -10.85 -7.65 -20.91
C ASP A 6 -9.38 -7.73 -20.50
N GLY A 7 -8.67 -6.60 -20.61
CA GLY A 7 -7.27 -6.51 -20.18
C GLY A 7 -7.11 -6.61 -18.67
N MET A 8 -8.00 -5.97 -17.90
CA MET A 8 -8.06 -6.10 -16.44
C MET A 8 -8.35 -7.54 -16.02
N HIS A 9 -9.37 -8.16 -16.58
CA HIS A 9 -9.68 -9.58 -16.33
C HIS A 9 -8.52 -10.51 -16.68
N GLY A 10 -7.81 -10.24 -17.78
CA GLY A 10 -6.61 -10.98 -18.16
C GLY A 10 -5.51 -10.92 -17.08
N VAL A 11 -5.28 -9.72 -16.50
CA VAL A 11 -4.31 -9.54 -15.41
C VAL A 11 -4.77 -10.21 -14.12
N MET A 12 -6.05 -10.08 -13.75
CA MET A 12 -6.64 -10.73 -12.57
C MET A 12 -6.45 -12.26 -12.62
N ASN A 13 -6.57 -12.87 -13.80
CA ASN A 13 -6.39 -14.31 -13.99
C ASN A 13 -4.92 -14.76 -14.04
N HIS A 14 -3.96 -13.83 -14.03
CA HIS A 14 -2.53 -14.13 -14.15
C HIS A 14 -1.75 -13.66 -12.92
N LYS A 15 -1.80 -14.43 -11.82
CA LYS A 15 -1.16 -14.10 -10.52
C LYS A 15 0.31 -13.67 -10.62
N ARG A 16 1.11 -14.33 -11.49
CA ARG A 16 2.51 -13.98 -11.71
C ARG A 16 2.71 -12.56 -12.29
N CYS A 17 1.70 -12.02 -12.97
CA CYS A 17 1.75 -10.66 -13.50
C CYS A 17 1.65 -9.66 -12.34
N ILE A 18 0.76 -9.91 -11.38
CA ILE A 18 0.58 -9.09 -10.17
C ILE A 18 1.84 -9.14 -9.30
N GLN A 19 2.39 -10.35 -9.08
CA GLN A 19 3.66 -10.54 -8.36
C GLN A 19 4.82 -9.79 -9.03
N TRP A 20 4.89 -9.84 -10.36
CA TRP A 20 5.90 -9.11 -11.11
C TRP A 20 5.71 -7.59 -11.00
N MET A 21 4.48 -7.08 -11.14
CA MET A 21 4.18 -5.65 -10.94
C MET A 21 4.57 -5.17 -9.54
N TYR A 22 4.28 -5.95 -8.49
CA TYR A 22 4.74 -5.66 -7.13
C TYR A 22 6.28 -5.64 -7.04
N SER A 23 6.95 -6.63 -7.63
CA SER A 23 8.43 -6.69 -7.62
C SER A 23 9.08 -5.48 -8.31
N LEU A 24 8.42 -4.87 -9.30
CA LEU A 24 8.92 -3.69 -10.01
C LEU A 24 8.99 -2.44 -9.14
N ILE A 25 8.25 -2.36 -8.03
CA ILE A 25 8.33 -1.19 -7.12
C ILE A 25 9.65 -1.17 -6.33
N ALA A 26 10.39 -2.28 -6.28
CA ALA A 26 11.75 -2.35 -5.74
C ALA A 26 12.84 -2.03 -6.78
N SER A 27 12.47 -1.55 -7.97
CA SER A 27 13.43 -1.21 -9.02
C SER A 27 14.33 -0.04 -8.62
N ARG A 28 15.59 -0.07 -9.08
CA ARG A 28 16.52 1.07 -8.94
C ARG A 28 16.12 2.26 -9.83
N PHE A 29 15.25 2.03 -10.82
CA PHE A 29 14.81 3.08 -11.74
C PHE A 29 13.51 3.71 -11.24
N ARG A 30 13.61 4.95 -10.75
CA ARG A 30 12.47 5.69 -10.18
C ARG A 30 11.24 5.74 -11.08
N HIS A 31 11.42 5.90 -12.39
CA HIS A 31 10.31 5.94 -13.34
C HIS A 31 9.56 4.60 -13.42
N VAL A 32 10.28 3.47 -13.28
CA VAL A 32 9.69 2.13 -13.22
C VAL A 32 8.88 1.98 -11.94
N VAL A 33 9.43 2.39 -10.79
CA VAL A 33 8.73 2.37 -9.50
C VAL A 33 7.43 3.18 -9.56
N LYS A 34 7.51 4.42 -10.05
CA LYS A 34 6.35 5.31 -10.22
C LYS A 34 5.27 4.69 -11.11
N THR A 35 5.67 4.14 -12.24
CA THR A 35 4.73 3.54 -13.19
C THR A 35 4.09 2.28 -12.61
N ALA A 36 4.89 1.41 -11.96
CA ALA A 36 4.40 0.20 -11.32
C ALA A 36 3.38 0.54 -10.21
N LEU A 37 3.67 1.50 -9.33
CA LEU A 37 2.73 1.94 -8.30
C LEU A 37 1.42 2.48 -8.89
N LYS A 38 1.47 3.31 -9.95
CA LYS A 38 0.25 3.78 -10.64
C LYS A 38 -0.57 2.63 -11.20
N LEU A 39 0.08 1.64 -11.82
CA LEU A 39 -0.62 0.48 -12.36
C LEU A 39 -1.23 -0.39 -11.26
N LEU A 40 -0.54 -0.55 -10.13
CA LEU A 40 -1.07 -1.27 -8.96
C LEU A 40 -2.27 -0.53 -8.36
N LEU A 41 -2.23 0.80 -8.26
CA LEU A 41 -3.37 1.61 -7.82
C LEU A 41 -4.57 1.44 -8.75
N VAL A 42 -4.38 1.60 -10.07
CA VAL A 42 -5.44 1.36 -11.07
C VAL A 42 -5.99 -0.07 -10.95
N PHE A 43 -5.13 -1.04 -10.64
CA PHE A 43 -5.54 -2.43 -10.44
C PHE A 43 -6.43 -2.59 -9.19
N VAL A 44 -6.04 -2.06 -8.03
CA VAL A 44 -6.82 -2.21 -6.79
C VAL A 44 -8.08 -1.32 -6.73
N GLU A 45 -8.11 -0.21 -7.46
CA GLU A 45 -9.28 0.66 -7.58
C GLU A 45 -10.41 0.02 -8.41
N TYR A 46 -10.09 -0.96 -9.26
CA TYR A 46 -11.08 -1.60 -10.11
C TYR A 46 -12.14 -2.39 -9.32
N THR A 47 -11.73 -3.11 -8.28
CA THR A 47 -12.62 -3.88 -7.39
C THR A 47 -11.87 -4.32 -6.14
N ASP A 48 -12.54 -4.44 -4.99
CA ASP A 48 -11.92 -4.86 -3.73
C ASP A 48 -11.31 -6.28 -3.80
N LYS A 49 -11.79 -7.14 -4.71
CA LYS A 49 -11.16 -8.44 -4.98
C LYS A 49 -9.71 -8.30 -5.46
N ASN A 50 -9.39 -7.22 -6.17
CA ASN A 50 -8.03 -6.98 -6.67
C ASN A 50 -7.08 -6.61 -5.53
N CYS A 51 -7.57 -5.98 -4.46
CA CYS A 51 -6.79 -5.76 -3.25
C CYS A 51 -6.33 -7.10 -2.65
N LEU A 52 -7.23 -8.08 -2.53
CA LEU A 52 -6.90 -9.41 -2.01
C LEU A 52 -5.89 -10.14 -2.91
N LEU A 53 -6.04 -10.03 -4.24
CA LEU A 53 -5.08 -10.59 -5.19
C LEU A 53 -3.69 -9.93 -5.08
N LEU A 54 -3.64 -8.62 -4.83
CA LEU A 54 -2.38 -7.92 -4.60
C LEU A 54 -1.75 -8.32 -3.27
N ILE A 55 -2.53 -8.42 -2.19
CA ILE A 55 -2.05 -8.89 -0.88
C ILE A 55 -1.44 -10.29 -1.00
N GLU A 56 -2.11 -11.22 -1.70
CA GLU A 56 -1.55 -12.56 -1.97
C GLU A 56 -0.21 -12.46 -2.73
N ALA A 57 -0.14 -11.57 -3.74
CA ALA A 57 1.09 -11.36 -4.50
C ALA A 57 2.23 -10.78 -3.66
N ILE A 58 1.94 -9.83 -2.76
CA ILE A 58 2.88 -9.26 -1.80
C ILE A 58 3.43 -10.35 -0.90
N ALA A 59 2.55 -11.14 -0.28
CA ALA A 59 2.92 -12.23 0.61
C ALA A 59 3.85 -13.23 -0.08
N ILE A 60 3.53 -13.64 -1.32
CA ILE A 60 4.36 -14.57 -2.09
C ILE A 60 5.73 -13.96 -2.40
N VAL A 61 5.79 -12.73 -2.90
CA VAL A 61 7.04 -12.10 -3.31
C VAL A 61 7.94 -11.84 -2.11
N ASP A 62 7.44 -11.23 -1.05
CA ASP A 62 8.28 -10.89 0.10
C ASP A 62 8.74 -12.13 0.87
N ASN A 63 7.83 -13.09 1.12
CA ASN A 63 8.19 -14.34 1.79
C ASN A 63 9.22 -15.14 0.98
N SER A 64 9.10 -15.20 -0.35
CA SER A 64 10.10 -15.86 -1.21
C SER A 64 11.51 -15.25 -1.11
N ASN A 65 11.59 -13.99 -0.66
CA ASN A 65 12.84 -13.27 -0.44
C ASN A 65 13.26 -13.22 1.05
N GLY A 66 12.55 -13.92 1.94
CA GLY A 66 12.79 -13.90 3.39
C GLY A 66 12.53 -12.53 4.04
N ARG A 67 11.56 -11.77 3.50
CA ARG A 67 11.20 -10.41 3.94
C ARG A 67 9.79 -10.39 4.53
N PRO A 68 9.52 -9.47 5.48
CA PRO A 68 8.15 -9.26 5.97
C PRO A 68 7.24 -8.74 4.86
N PHE A 69 5.93 -8.83 5.06
CA PHE A 69 4.95 -8.28 4.11
C PHE A 69 5.16 -6.79 3.93
N TRP A 70 4.74 -6.23 2.79
CA TRP A 70 4.83 -4.80 2.50
C TRP A 70 6.26 -4.25 2.38
N PHE A 71 7.29 -5.09 2.42
CA PHE A 71 8.69 -4.63 2.48
C PHE A 71 9.06 -3.66 1.37
N ASN A 72 8.67 -3.95 0.13
CA ASN A 72 9.01 -3.07 -0.99
C ASN A 72 8.26 -1.73 -0.91
N VAL A 73 7.04 -1.69 -0.36
CA VAL A 73 6.29 -0.45 -0.13
C VAL A 73 6.91 0.35 1.01
N MET A 74 7.25 -0.32 2.13
CA MET A 74 7.89 0.31 3.27
C MET A 74 9.25 0.92 2.89
N LYS A 75 10.01 0.30 1.99
CA LYS A 75 11.25 0.89 1.47
C LYS A 75 11.05 2.23 0.77
N ILE A 76 9.93 2.41 0.07
CA ILE A 76 9.60 3.69 -0.57
C ILE A 76 9.30 4.76 0.49
N LEU A 77 8.54 4.38 1.53
CA LEU A 77 8.18 5.30 2.63
C LEU A 77 9.37 5.69 3.51
N GLN A 78 10.31 4.77 3.73
CA GLN A 78 11.52 4.96 4.54
C GLN A 78 12.59 5.83 3.85
N ASP A 79 12.57 5.93 2.52
CA ASP A 79 13.59 6.68 1.77
C ASP A 79 13.26 8.19 1.74
N VAL A 80 13.37 8.84 2.90
CA VAL A 80 12.92 10.23 3.12
C VAL A 80 13.63 11.25 2.20
N ASP A 81 14.90 11.01 1.88
CA ASP A 81 15.70 11.93 1.06
C ASP A 81 15.56 11.65 -0.44
N ALA A 82 15.29 10.39 -0.80
CA ALA A 82 15.22 9.99 -2.20
C ALA A 82 13.82 9.61 -2.66
N SER A 83 12.74 9.72 -1.89
CA SER A 83 11.37 9.52 -2.37
C SER A 83 10.67 10.84 -2.70
N ASP A 84 10.02 10.88 -3.86
CA ASP A 84 9.20 12.03 -4.27
C ASP A 84 7.87 11.95 -3.51
N THR A 85 7.30 13.08 -3.12
CA THR A 85 6.05 13.12 -2.37
C THR A 85 4.93 12.36 -3.07
N GLU A 86 4.88 12.40 -4.40
CA GLU A 86 3.92 11.62 -5.20
C GLU A 86 4.07 10.10 -4.97
N LEU A 87 5.29 9.58 -4.80
CA LEU A 87 5.52 8.16 -4.49
C LEU A 87 5.07 7.81 -3.08
N LEU A 88 5.28 8.70 -2.12
CA LEU A 88 4.82 8.52 -0.73
C LEU A 88 3.29 8.47 -0.68
N ILE A 89 2.62 9.35 -1.43
CA ILE A 89 1.16 9.35 -1.57
C ILE A 89 0.70 8.02 -2.17
N TYR A 90 1.29 7.58 -3.28
CA TYR A 90 0.89 6.32 -3.90
C TYR A 90 1.12 5.10 -3.01
N ALA A 91 2.25 5.03 -2.31
CA ALA A 91 2.55 3.96 -1.38
C ALA A 91 1.53 3.91 -0.23
N THR A 92 1.24 5.06 0.38
CA THR A 92 0.29 5.15 1.51
C THR A 92 -1.15 4.86 1.06
N THR A 93 -1.57 5.38 -0.10
CA THR A 93 -2.89 5.06 -0.69
C THR A 93 -3.03 3.57 -0.98
N LEU A 94 -1.98 2.92 -1.49
CA LEU A 94 -2.00 1.49 -1.78
C LEU A 94 -2.18 0.66 -0.51
N ILE A 95 -1.46 1.00 0.57
CA ILE A 95 -1.60 0.39 1.89
C ILE A 95 -3.04 0.56 2.39
N ASN A 96 -3.53 1.79 2.48
CA ASN A 96 -4.88 2.09 2.97
C ASN A 96 -5.95 1.31 2.21
N ARG A 97 -5.88 1.31 0.87
CA ARG A 97 -6.87 0.62 0.04
C ARG A 97 -6.88 -0.88 0.28
N CYS A 98 -5.69 -1.49 0.41
CA CYS A 98 -5.56 -2.92 0.62
C CYS A 98 -6.05 -3.32 2.01
N LEU A 99 -5.62 -2.61 3.06
CA LEU A 99 -6.04 -2.88 4.44
C LEU A 99 -7.57 -2.74 4.59
N ASN A 100 -8.16 -1.69 4.05
CA ASN A 100 -9.62 -1.48 4.08
C ASN A 100 -10.43 -2.55 3.34
N SER A 101 -9.78 -3.35 2.48
CA SER A 101 -10.44 -4.40 1.72
C SER A 101 -10.34 -5.78 2.39
N LEU A 102 -9.67 -5.87 3.55
CA LEU A 102 -9.56 -7.13 4.29
C LEU A 102 -10.91 -7.49 4.95
N PRO A 103 -11.36 -8.75 4.82
CA PRO A 103 -12.67 -9.16 5.31
C PRO A 103 -12.71 -9.47 6.81
N GLU A 104 -11.55 -9.79 7.38
CA GLU A 104 -11.40 -10.28 8.76
C GLU A 104 -10.45 -9.38 9.54
N ARG A 105 -10.85 -9.05 10.77
CA ARG A 105 -10.10 -8.17 11.67
C ARG A 105 -8.75 -8.76 12.08
N ASP A 106 -8.67 -10.08 12.26
CA ASP A 106 -7.40 -10.76 12.56
C ASP A 106 -6.40 -10.59 11.39
N MET A 107 -6.86 -10.74 10.14
CA MET A 107 -6.02 -10.50 8.96
C MET A 107 -5.56 -9.04 8.87
N TYR A 108 -6.43 -8.09 9.23
CA TYR A 108 -6.06 -6.67 9.29
C TYR A 108 -4.89 -6.45 10.25
N TYR A 109 -4.97 -6.99 11.47
CA TYR A 109 -3.90 -6.84 12.45
C TYR A 109 -2.61 -7.55 12.05
N ASP A 110 -2.66 -8.75 11.42
CA ASP A 110 -1.46 -9.40 10.89
C ASP A 110 -0.68 -8.48 9.91
N HIS A 111 -1.40 -7.71 9.10
CA HIS A 111 -0.78 -6.78 8.15
C HIS A 111 -0.31 -5.48 8.82
N VAL A 112 -1.08 -4.93 9.76
CA VAL A 112 -0.69 -3.74 10.52
C VAL A 112 0.55 -4.01 11.37
N ASP A 113 0.58 -5.12 12.09
CA ASP A 113 1.73 -5.53 12.90
C ASP A 113 2.98 -5.64 12.02
N SER A 114 2.87 -6.25 10.84
CA SER A 114 3.98 -6.32 9.89
C SER A 114 4.46 -4.94 9.42
N LEU A 115 3.58 -3.96 9.25
CA LEU A 115 3.94 -2.57 8.92
C LEU A 115 4.61 -1.86 10.11
N GLN A 116 4.11 -2.09 11.33
CA GLN A 116 4.65 -1.53 12.58
C GLN A 116 6.04 -2.07 12.89
N GLU A 117 6.28 -3.37 12.73
CA GLU A 117 7.62 -3.97 12.83
C GLU A 117 8.63 -3.35 11.87
N GLN A 118 8.15 -2.77 10.77
CA GLN A 118 8.96 -2.05 9.78
C GLN A 118 9.01 -0.53 10.01
N GLY A 119 8.43 -0.03 11.11
CA GLY A 119 8.53 1.36 11.53
C GLY A 119 7.55 2.32 10.85
N ILE A 120 6.35 1.86 10.46
CA ILE A 120 5.34 2.76 9.88
C ILE A 120 4.92 3.88 10.85
N ASP A 121 4.89 3.62 12.16
CA ASP A 121 4.52 4.61 13.17
C ASP A 121 5.49 5.81 13.19
N ASP A 122 6.79 5.53 13.05
CA ASP A 122 7.82 6.58 12.99
C ASP A 122 7.69 7.41 11.71
N ILE A 123 7.34 6.77 10.59
CA ILE A 123 7.08 7.43 9.31
C ILE A 123 5.85 8.35 9.42
N VAL A 124 4.74 7.85 9.96
CA VAL A 124 3.52 8.63 10.18
C VAL A 124 3.84 9.85 11.05
N ARG A 125 4.48 9.66 12.21
CA ARG A 125 4.87 10.75 13.11
C ARG A 125 5.78 11.78 12.44
N LEU A 126 6.77 11.32 11.67
CA LEU A 126 7.69 12.18 10.95
C LEU A 126 6.96 13.11 9.97
N TYR A 127 6.13 12.54 9.09
CA TYR A 127 5.47 13.33 8.04
C TYR A 127 4.32 14.18 8.59
N MET A 128 3.61 13.73 9.63
CA MET A 128 2.55 14.49 10.29
C MET A 128 3.07 15.71 11.05
N SER A 129 4.30 15.66 11.57
CA SER A 129 4.92 16.77 12.33
C SER A 129 5.77 17.71 11.47
N LYS A 130 6.23 17.25 10.31
CA LYS A 130 7.10 18.03 9.42
C LYS A 130 6.33 19.19 8.77
N GLN A 131 6.84 20.42 8.96
CA GLN A 131 6.29 21.59 8.28
C GLN A 131 6.49 21.48 6.76
N GLY A 132 5.45 21.83 6.02
CA GLY A 132 5.46 21.79 4.55
C GLY A 132 5.26 20.40 3.96
N THR A 133 4.85 19.40 4.74
CA THR A 133 4.36 18.13 4.19
C THR A 133 3.14 18.39 3.30
N ASP A 134 3.11 17.72 2.16
CA ASP A 134 2.01 17.81 1.20
C ASP A 134 0.68 17.37 1.83
N LEU A 135 -0.40 18.08 1.50
CA LEU A 135 -1.71 17.88 2.10
C LEU A 135 -2.33 16.53 1.71
N ASP A 136 -2.06 16.02 0.51
CA ASP A 136 -2.58 14.72 0.08
C ASP A 136 -1.86 13.58 0.81
N LEU A 137 -0.55 13.74 1.07
CA LEU A 137 0.19 12.79 1.90
C LEU A 137 -0.33 12.79 3.34
N LEU A 138 -0.51 13.97 3.94
CA LEU A 138 -1.08 14.10 5.29
C LEU A 138 -2.46 13.44 5.37
N ARG A 139 -3.31 13.66 4.36
CA ARG A 139 -4.63 13.03 4.30
C ARG A 139 -4.54 11.51 4.28
N GLN A 140 -3.64 10.92 3.50
CA GLN A 140 -3.49 9.46 3.46
C GLN A 140 -2.98 8.89 4.80
N LEU A 141 -2.05 9.59 5.48
CA LEU A 141 -1.58 9.17 6.79
C LEU A 141 -2.68 9.29 7.86
N GLN A 142 -3.49 10.34 7.80
CA GLN A 142 -4.67 10.50 8.67
C GLN A 142 -5.71 9.40 8.46
N ILE A 143 -5.93 8.98 7.21
CA ILE A 143 -6.82 7.85 6.92
C ILE A 143 -6.29 6.57 7.56
N PHE A 144 -4.97 6.31 7.44
CA PHE A 144 -4.34 5.15 8.07
C PHE A 144 -4.57 5.14 9.59
N GLU A 145 -4.28 6.26 10.27
CA GLU A 145 -4.50 6.38 11.72
C GLU A 145 -5.97 6.26 12.12
N ALA A 146 -6.88 6.89 11.36
CA ALA A 146 -8.32 6.86 11.66
C ALA A 146 -8.91 5.45 11.54
N VAL A 147 -8.48 4.67 10.54
CA VAL A 147 -8.90 3.27 10.38
C VAL A 147 -8.33 2.41 11.50
N LEU A 148 -7.06 2.60 11.86
CA LEU A 148 -6.45 1.88 12.97
C LEU A 148 -7.19 2.12 14.29
N LEU A 149 -7.52 3.38 14.60
CA LEU A 149 -8.31 3.74 15.78
C LEU A 149 -9.72 3.13 15.74
N TYR A 150 -10.37 3.15 14.59
CA TYR A 150 -11.68 2.53 14.40
C TYR A 150 -11.62 1.02 14.66
N GLU A 151 -10.63 0.34 14.08
CA GLU A 151 -10.42 -1.09 14.30
C GLU A 151 -10.10 -1.38 15.78
N ASP A 152 -9.36 -0.52 16.48
CA ASP A 152 -9.09 -0.66 17.92
C ASP A 152 -10.30 -0.45 18.83
N GLY A 153 -11.44 -0.02 18.28
CA GLY A 153 -12.70 0.18 18.99
C GLY A 153 -12.87 1.58 19.58
N ASP A 154 -12.06 2.55 19.14
CA ASP A 154 -12.22 3.96 19.48
C ASP A 154 -13.16 4.62 18.46
N GLU A 155 -14.41 4.91 18.87
CA GLU A 155 -15.49 5.46 18.00
C GLU A 155 -15.20 6.86 17.43
N SER A 156 -14.02 7.42 17.68
CA SER A 156 -13.54 8.67 17.08
C SER A 156 -13.04 8.50 15.63
N GLY A 157 -12.76 7.26 15.18
CA GLY A 157 -12.34 6.96 13.81
C GLY A 157 -13.51 7.00 12.82
N THR A 158 -13.59 8.05 11.99
CA THR A 158 -14.54 8.06 10.87
C THR A 158 -14.00 7.13 9.78
N ALA A 159 -14.55 5.91 9.69
CA ALA A 159 -14.32 5.04 8.55
C ALA A 159 -14.89 5.71 7.28
N LEU A 160 -14.03 6.40 6.53
CA LEU A 160 -14.39 6.90 5.20
C LEU A 160 -14.41 5.70 4.25
N LYS A 161 -15.60 5.12 4.09
CA LYS A 161 -15.94 4.20 3.00
C LYS A 161 -15.85 4.88 1.64
#